data_AF-A0A7V7XL34-F1
#
_entry.id   AF-A0A7V7XL34-F1
#
_cell.length_a   1.000
_cell.length_b   1.000
_cell.length_c   1.000
_cell.angle_alpha   90.00
_cell.angle_beta   90.00
_cell.angle_gamma   90.00
#
_symmetry.space_group_name_H-M   'P 1'
#
loop_
_entity.id
_entity.type
_entity.pdbx_description
1 polymer ?
#
loop_
_entity_poly.entity_id
_entity_poly.type
_entity_poly.pdbx_seq_one_letter_code
_entity_poly.pdbx_strand_id
1 'polypeptide(L)'
;MAHDHSHHHDHAHGHAAYLPLALGVTLLYAGVEAGAGWWAGSLALLSDAGHMLTDALALALAATAAWAARRPPTARLTFGLQRIEILAALGNAGFMLAVILGIAWSAVDRLLHPAPVQGLAVTVVAVIGLLVNLGVAWLLAHGESTLNTRAALLHVLGDLLGSVAALASGLVIQFTGWTPADPLLSLAICALILYSTLRLAREAVHALLEGVPQGLTLQEVGRRMAGVAGVESVHDLHIWSLSSQRAALSAHVVVRDLDAWPGILEALLAMLRDEFGIPHATLQPEPFRPALYAIVEPAKPRSNP
;
A
#
# COMPACT_ATOMS: atom_id res chain seq x y z
N MET A 1 26.29 -27.32 -25.61
CA MET A 1 24.82 -27.46 -25.74
C MET A 1 24.30 -28.00 -24.42
N ALA A 2 23.28 -27.32 -23.89
CA ALA A 2 22.41 -27.68 -22.77
C ALA A 2 23.04 -27.96 -21.39
N HIS A 3 22.91 -26.99 -20.47
CA HIS A 3 22.65 -27.27 -19.06
C HIS A 3 21.40 -26.49 -18.63
N ASP A 4 20.39 -27.28 -18.30
CA ASP A 4 19.08 -26.92 -17.78
C ASP A 4 19.22 -26.64 -16.28
N HIS A 5 18.84 -25.44 -15.84
CA HIS A 5 18.63 -25.12 -14.43
C HIS A 5 17.24 -24.53 -14.27
N SER A 6 16.32 -25.46 -14.01
CA SER A 6 14.97 -25.24 -13.52
C SER A 6 15.00 -24.70 -12.09
N HIS A 7 14.69 -23.42 -11.93
CA HIS A 7 14.23 -22.88 -10.65
C HIS A 7 12.74 -22.55 -10.78
N HIS A 8 11.92 -23.45 -10.23
CA HIS A 8 10.50 -23.25 -9.96
C HIS A 8 10.29 -22.02 -9.07
N HIS A 9 9.63 -21.00 -9.59
CA HIS A 9 8.82 -20.08 -8.80
C HIS A 9 7.37 -20.28 -9.19
N ASP A 10 6.78 -21.32 -8.61
CA ASP A 10 5.42 -21.76 -8.84
C ASP A 10 4.49 -21.09 -7.82
N HIS A 11 4.20 -19.79 -8.00
CA HIS A 11 3.33 -19.05 -7.07
C HIS A 11 2.41 -18.05 -7.78
N ALA A 12 1.49 -18.54 -8.62
CA ALA A 12 0.30 -17.76 -9.02
C ALA A 12 -0.89 -18.60 -9.57
N HIS A 13 -0.83 -19.93 -9.60
CA HIS A 13 -1.83 -20.72 -10.34
C HIS A 13 -3.01 -21.26 -9.53
N GLY A 14 -3.06 -21.07 -8.21
CA GLY A 14 -4.18 -21.56 -7.37
C GLY A 14 -5.23 -20.51 -6.97
N HIS A 15 -4.85 -19.25 -6.74
CA HIS A 15 -5.73 -18.22 -6.17
C HIS A 15 -6.38 -17.29 -7.20
N ALA A 16 -5.84 -17.22 -8.43
CA ALA A 16 -6.36 -16.32 -9.47
C ALA A 16 -7.74 -16.74 -10.00
N ALA A 17 -8.09 -18.02 -9.92
CA ALA A 17 -9.38 -18.54 -10.39
C ALA A 17 -10.57 -18.16 -9.49
N TYR A 18 -10.32 -17.99 -8.19
CA TYR A 18 -11.36 -17.66 -7.20
C TYR A 18 -11.54 -16.15 -7.00
N LEU A 19 -10.57 -15.33 -7.41
CA LEU A 19 -10.64 -13.87 -7.28
C LEU A 19 -11.89 -13.23 -7.94
N PRO A 20 -12.28 -13.57 -9.18
CA PRO A 20 -13.50 -13.01 -9.77
C PRO A 20 -14.78 -13.50 -9.07
N LEU A 21 -14.78 -14.73 -8.54
CA LEU A 21 -15.90 -15.26 -7.77
C LEU A 21 -16.04 -14.54 -6.41
N ALA A 22 -14.93 -14.38 -5.69
CA ALA A 22 -14.88 -13.65 -4.44
C ALA A 22 -15.31 -12.19 -4.63
N LEU A 23 -14.78 -11.51 -5.65
CA LEU A 23 -15.21 -10.16 -6.04
C LEU A 23 -16.71 -10.10 -6.34
N GLY A 24 -17.24 -11.07 -7.10
CA GLY A 24 -18.67 -11.15 -7.42
C GLY A 24 -19.54 -11.31 -6.17
N VAL A 25 -19.12 -12.14 -5.22
CA VAL A 25 -19.82 -12.34 -3.94
C VAL A 25 -19.76 -11.08 -3.07
N THR A 26 -18.58 -10.45 -2.92
CA THR A 26 -18.42 -9.21 -2.16
C THR A 26 -19.26 -8.08 -2.73
N LEU A 27 -19.25 -7.89 -4.06
CA LEU A 27 -20.08 -6.86 -4.73
C LEU A 27 -21.57 -7.14 -4.59
N LEU A 28 -22.00 -8.41 -4.70
CA LEU A 28 -23.39 -8.78 -4.50
C LEU A 28 -23.84 -8.47 -3.07
N TYR A 29 -23.03 -8.85 -2.08
CA TYR A 29 -23.33 -8.62 -0.68
C TYR A 29 -23.33 -7.12 -0.33
N ALA A 30 -22.36 -6.35 -0.82
CA ALA A 30 -22.34 -4.89 -0.70
C ALA A 30 -23.61 -4.25 -1.29
N GLY A 31 -24.12 -4.79 -2.41
CA GLY A 31 -25.40 -4.35 -2.99
C GLY A 31 -26.61 -4.66 -2.09
N VAL A 32 -26.63 -5.82 -1.44
CA VAL A 32 -27.67 -6.19 -0.47
C VAL A 32 -27.64 -5.26 0.75
N GLU A 33 -26.47 -4.98 1.32
CA GLU A 33 -26.33 -4.06 2.45
C GLU A 33 -26.66 -2.62 2.08
N ALA A 34 -26.26 -2.15 0.89
CA ALA A 34 -26.62 -0.83 0.42
C ALA A 34 -28.15 -0.67 0.28
N GLY A 35 -28.81 -1.67 -0.32
CA GLY A 35 -30.26 -1.70 -0.46
C GLY A 35 -30.97 -1.77 0.88
N ALA A 36 -30.51 -2.62 1.80
CA ALA A 36 -31.08 -2.76 3.12
C ALA A 36 -30.85 -1.53 3.99
N GLY A 37 -29.66 -0.91 3.91
CA GLY A 37 -29.33 0.34 4.59
C GLY A 37 -30.19 1.51 4.11
N TRP A 38 -30.42 1.61 2.80
CA TRP A 38 -31.34 2.60 2.24
C TRP A 38 -32.77 2.39 2.74
N TRP A 39 -33.28 1.16 2.68
CA TRP A 39 -34.65 0.83 3.09
C TRP A 39 -34.88 0.96 4.60
N ALA A 40 -33.91 0.51 5.40
CA ALA A 40 -33.94 0.63 6.86
C ALA A 40 -33.65 2.07 7.33
N GLY A 41 -33.15 2.92 6.43
CA GLY A 41 -32.66 4.25 6.75
C GLY A 41 -31.49 4.20 7.72
N SER A 42 -30.51 3.30 7.56
CA SER A 42 -29.32 3.22 8.41
C SER A 42 -28.08 3.67 7.67
N LEU A 43 -27.42 4.69 8.20
CA LEU A 43 -26.13 5.15 7.73
C LEU A 43 -25.02 4.17 8.11
N ALA A 44 -25.16 3.42 9.21
CA ALA A 44 -24.17 2.41 9.59
C ALA A 44 -24.06 1.31 8.53
N LEU A 45 -25.20 0.79 8.05
CA LEU A 45 -25.23 -0.19 6.95
C LEU A 45 -24.73 0.41 5.63
N LEU A 46 -25.12 1.64 5.30
CA LEU A 46 -24.61 2.31 4.09
C LEU A 46 -23.09 2.56 4.17
N SER A 47 -22.56 2.80 5.36
CA SER A 47 -21.13 2.98 5.59
C SER A 47 -20.35 1.67 5.41
N ASP A 48 -20.88 0.56 5.94
CA ASP A 48 -20.29 -0.77 5.77
C ASP A 48 -20.29 -1.19 4.29
N ALA A 49 -21.45 -1.03 3.62
CA ALA A 49 -21.58 -1.28 2.19
C ALA A 49 -20.64 -0.42 1.32
N GLY A 50 -20.48 0.87 1.68
CA GLY A 50 -19.55 1.77 1.01
C GLY A 50 -18.08 1.38 1.18
N HIS A 51 -17.72 0.82 2.35
CA HIS A 51 -16.41 0.25 2.60
C HIS A 51 -16.16 -0.96 1.70
N MET A 52 -17.08 -1.94 1.73
CA MET A 52 -16.98 -3.18 0.95
C MET A 52 -16.93 -2.92 -0.56
N LEU A 53 -17.71 -1.95 -1.05
CA LEU A 53 -17.68 -1.54 -2.46
C LEU A 53 -16.29 -1.03 -2.84
N THR A 54 -15.69 -0.20 -2.01
CA THR A 54 -14.37 0.36 -2.28
C THR A 54 -13.27 -0.69 -2.19
N ASP A 55 -13.38 -1.67 -1.30
CA ASP A 55 -12.42 -2.78 -1.25
C ASP A 55 -12.52 -3.67 -2.50
N ALA A 56 -13.73 -3.93 -2.98
CA ALA A 56 -13.93 -4.63 -4.24
C ALA A 56 -13.38 -3.82 -5.44
N LEU A 57 -13.57 -2.50 -5.46
CA LEU A 57 -12.98 -1.62 -6.46
C LEU A 57 -11.45 -1.61 -6.38
N ALA A 58 -10.87 -1.55 -5.18
CA ALA A 58 -9.43 -1.59 -4.95
C ALA A 58 -8.82 -2.89 -5.49
N LEU A 59 -9.45 -4.03 -5.21
CA LEU A 59 -9.05 -5.34 -5.74
C LEU A 59 -9.16 -5.41 -7.26
N ALA A 60 -10.25 -4.91 -7.85
CA ALA A 60 -10.42 -4.86 -9.30
C ALA A 60 -9.39 -3.94 -9.97
N LEU A 61 -9.12 -2.78 -9.38
CA LEU A 61 -8.10 -1.83 -9.81
C LEU A 61 -6.70 -2.43 -9.69
N ALA A 62 -6.38 -3.13 -8.60
CA ALA A 62 -5.12 -3.82 -8.42
C ALA A 62 -4.93 -4.95 -9.44
N ALA A 63 -5.98 -5.75 -9.71
CA ALA A 63 -5.94 -6.81 -10.70
C ALA A 63 -5.73 -6.28 -12.13
N THR A 64 -6.45 -5.20 -12.49
CA THR A 64 -6.29 -4.56 -13.80
C THR A 64 -4.93 -3.87 -13.94
N ALA A 65 -4.42 -3.23 -12.88
CA ALA A 65 -3.08 -2.66 -12.84
C ALA A 65 -2.01 -3.74 -12.98
N ALA A 66 -2.12 -4.86 -12.25
CA ALA A 66 -1.20 -5.98 -12.35
C ALA A 66 -1.20 -6.59 -13.76
N TRP A 67 -2.38 -6.74 -14.38
CA TRP A 67 -2.50 -7.18 -15.77
C TRP A 67 -1.85 -6.17 -16.74
N ALA A 68 -2.08 -4.88 -16.55
CA ALA A 68 -1.48 -3.83 -17.37
C ALA A 68 0.06 -3.78 -17.22
N ALA A 69 0.58 -3.98 -16.01
CA ALA A 69 2.01 -3.97 -15.69
C ALA A 69 2.79 -5.14 -16.33
N ARG A 70 2.11 -6.21 -16.77
CA ARG A 70 2.71 -7.32 -17.53
C ARG A 70 3.00 -6.95 -18.98
N ARG A 71 2.48 -5.84 -19.49
CA ARG A 71 2.76 -5.39 -20.86
C ARG A 71 4.21 -4.95 -20.98
N PRO A 72 4.89 -5.26 -22.10
CA PRO A 72 6.27 -4.86 -22.31
C PRO A 72 6.40 -3.32 -22.33
N PRO A 73 7.54 -2.76 -21.92
CA PRO A 73 7.84 -1.34 -22.06
C PRO A 73 7.71 -0.86 -23.51
N THR A 74 7.38 0.41 -23.70
CA THR A 74 7.26 1.03 -25.03
C THR A 74 8.24 2.20 -25.15
N ALA A 75 8.50 2.69 -26.36
CA ALA A 75 9.40 3.83 -26.58
C ALA A 75 8.95 5.11 -25.84
N ARG A 76 7.66 5.25 -25.54
CA ARG A 76 7.11 6.39 -24.78
C ARG A 76 7.06 6.13 -23.27
N LEU A 77 7.01 4.87 -22.86
CA LEU A 77 6.93 4.43 -21.46
C LEU A 77 8.06 3.44 -21.23
N THR A 78 9.27 3.97 -21.02
CA THR A 78 10.53 3.21 -20.98
C THR A 78 10.62 2.25 -19.79
N PHE A 79 9.95 2.56 -18.68
CA PHE A 79 9.77 1.65 -17.54
C PHE A 79 8.48 0.80 -17.62
N GLY A 80 7.71 0.92 -18.71
CA GLY A 80 6.42 0.25 -18.87
C GLY A 80 5.31 0.87 -18.01
N LEU A 81 4.28 0.06 -17.71
CA LEU A 81 3.06 0.50 -17.01
C LEU A 81 3.10 0.23 -15.51
N GLN A 82 4.29 0.12 -14.92
CA GLN A 82 4.47 -0.24 -13.50
C GLN A 82 3.77 0.75 -12.55
N ARG A 83 3.77 2.03 -12.89
CA ARG A 83 3.17 3.10 -12.06
C ARG A 83 1.64 3.18 -12.11
N ILE A 84 0.98 2.43 -13.00
CA ILE A 84 -0.50 2.38 -13.03
C ILE A 84 -1.04 1.88 -11.69
N GLU A 85 -0.34 0.96 -11.03
CA GLU A 85 -0.72 0.46 -9.72
C GLU A 85 -0.81 1.59 -8.68
N ILE A 86 0.18 2.48 -8.66
CA ILE A 86 0.23 3.63 -7.74
C ILE A 86 -0.91 4.62 -8.05
N LEU A 87 -1.14 4.90 -9.32
CA LEU A 87 -2.23 5.78 -9.76
C LEU A 87 -3.61 5.20 -9.42
N ALA A 88 -3.78 3.90 -9.59
CA ALA A 88 -5.00 3.18 -9.26
C ALA A 88 -5.27 3.22 -7.74
N ALA A 89 -4.25 3.00 -6.92
CA ALA A 89 -4.33 3.13 -5.47
C ALA A 89 -4.72 4.55 -5.03
N LEU A 90 -4.13 5.58 -5.65
CA LEU A 90 -4.46 6.98 -5.37
C LEU A 90 -5.91 7.33 -5.80
N GLY A 91 -6.34 6.86 -6.97
CA GLY A 91 -7.71 7.03 -7.44
C GLY A 91 -8.72 6.36 -6.51
N ASN A 92 -8.43 5.15 -6.04
CA ASN A 92 -9.24 4.44 -5.05
C ASN A 92 -9.33 5.21 -3.73
N ALA A 93 -8.21 5.72 -3.22
CA ALA A 93 -8.19 6.53 -2.00
C ALA A 93 -9.01 7.83 -2.15
N GLY A 94 -8.96 8.47 -3.32
CA GLY A 94 -9.78 9.64 -3.64
C GLY A 94 -11.27 9.32 -3.67
N PHE A 95 -11.66 8.20 -4.28
CA PHE A 95 -13.04 7.72 -4.26
C PHE A 95 -13.51 7.42 -2.83
N MET A 96 -12.70 6.72 -2.02
CA MET A 96 -13.06 6.42 -0.64
C MET A 96 -13.28 7.68 0.19
N LEU A 97 -12.43 8.69 -0.01
CA LEU A 97 -12.58 9.97 0.67
C LEU A 97 -13.91 10.64 0.31
N ALA A 98 -14.36 10.57 -0.95
CA ALA A 98 -15.66 11.09 -1.36
C ALA A 98 -16.83 10.35 -0.67
N VAL A 99 -16.75 9.01 -0.58
CA VAL A 99 -17.75 8.18 0.11
C VAL A 99 -17.80 8.53 1.60
N ILE A 100 -16.65 8.61 2.27
CA ILE A 100 -16.54 8.99 3.70
C ILE A 100 -17.15 10.37 3.94
N LEU A 101 -16.81 11.36 3.12
CA LEU A 101 -17.34 12.72 3.26
C LEU A 101 -18.87 12.75 3.08
N GLY A 102 -19.42 11.98 2.14
CA GLY A 102 -20.86 11.86 1.94
C GLY A 102 -21.59 11.23 3.12
N ILE A 103 -21.05 10.15 3.69
CA ILE A 103 -21.62 9.49 4.87
C ILE A 103 -21.49 10.39 6.10
N ALA A 104 -20.32 10.99 6.33
CA ALA A 104 -20.09 11.86 7.47
C ALA A 104 -21.01 13.10 7.43
N TRP A 105 -21.19 13.71 6.25
CA TRP A 105 -22.14 14.80 6.08
C TRP A 105 -23.58 14.35 6.40
N SER A 106 -24.01 13.20 5.87
CA SER A 106 -25.33 12.64 6.16
C SER A 106 -25.51 12.31 7.65
N ALA A 107 -24.46 11.82 8.31
CA ALA A 107 -24.49 11.50 9.73
C ALA A 107 -24.61 12.75 10.60
N VAL A 108 -23.88 13.81 10.26
CA VAL A 108 -24.02 15.11 10.93
C VAL A 108 -25.42 15.68 10.71
N ASP A 109 -25.96 15.62 9.50
CA ASP A 109 -27.33 16.06 9.23
C ASP A 109 -28.35 15.29 10.07
N ARG A 110 -28.22 13.96 10.19
CA ARG A 110 -29.10 13.13 11.02
C ARG A 110 -28.98 13.36 12.52
N LEU A 111 -27.82 13.83 13.00
CA LEU A 111 -27.68 14.26 14.40
C LEU A 111 -28.45 15.56 14.67
N LEU A 112 -28.51 16.46 13.69
CA LEU A 112 -29.25 17.71 13.78
C LEU A 112 -30.75 17.51 13.50
N HIS A 113 -31.09 16.59 12.60
CA HIS A 113 -32.44 16.27 12.15
C HIS A 113 -32.70 14.75 12.27
N PRO A 114 -33.09 14.26 13.47
CA PRO A 114 -33.29 12.83 13.71
C PRO A 114 -34.30 12.20 12.75
N ALA A 115 -33.87 11.16 12.05
CA ALA A 115 -34.70 10.36 11.16
C ALA A 115 -35.02 9.00 11.79
N PRO A 116 -36.18 8.39 11.47
CA PRO A 116 -36.49 7.04 11.92
C PRO A 116 -35.54 6.02 11.27
N VAL A 117 -35.10 5.04 12.06
CA VAL A 117 -34.24 3.93 11.63
C VAL A 117 -34.91 2.62 12.03
N GLN A 118 -35.02 1.67 11.10
CA GLN A 118 -35.62 0.37 11.36
C GLN A 118 -34.64 -0.56 12.09
N GLY A 119 -34.56 -0.45 13.43
CA GLY A 119 -33.59 -1.17 14.27
C GLY A 119 -33.53 -2.68 14.02
N LEU A 120 -34.69 -3.35 13.87
CA LEU A 120 -34.74 -4.79 13.56
C LEU A 120 -34.09 -5.13 12.21
N ALA A 121 -34.39 -4.36 11.15
CA ALA A 121 -33.81 -4.59 9.83
C ALA A 121 -32.28 -4.41 9.87
N VAL A 122 -31.80 -3.36 10.54
CA VAL A 122 -30.36 -3.11 10.76
C VAL A 122 -29.71 -4.28 11.49
N THR A 123 -30.34 -4.75 12.57
CA THR A 123 -29.83 -5.85 13.38
C THR A 123 -29.70 -7.14 12.58
N VAL A 124 -30.75 -7.51 11.83
CA VAL A 124 -30.75 -8.76 11.04
C VAL A 124 -29.65 -8.74 9.99
N VAL A 125 -29.51 -7.63 9.25
CA VAL A 125 -28.47 -7.51 8.21
C VAL A 125 -27.08 -7.53 8.83
N ALA A 126 -26.85 -6.77 9.91
CA ALA A 126 -25.57 -6.74 10.60
C ALA A 126 -25.18 -8.11 11.19
N VAL A 127 -26.14 -8.90 11.70
CA VAL A 127 -25.87 -10.28 12.14
C VAL A 127 -25.44 -11.17 10.97
N ILE A 128 -26.13 -11.08 9.82
CA ILE A 128 -25.76 -11.86 8.63
C ILE A 128 -24.34 -11.50 8.18
N GLY A 129 -24.02 -10.21 8.07
CA GLY A 129 -22.68 -9.73 7.71
C GLY A 129 -21.61 -10.18 8.68
N LEU A 130 -21.88 -10.06 9.99
CA LEU A 130 -20.97 -10.55 11.03
C LEU A 130 -20.70 -12.05 10.90
N LEU A 131 -21.73 -12.87 10.64
CA LEU A 131 -21.57 -14.31 10.46
C LEU A 131 -20.76 -14.64 9.20
N VAL A 132 -20.98 -13.91 8.09
CA VAL A 132 -20.20 -14.07 6.86
C VAL A 132 -18.73 -13.73 7.12
N ASN A 133 -18.44 -12.59 7.74
CA ASN A 133 -17.09 -12.14 8.04
C ASN A 133 -16.38 -13.08 9.03
N LEU A 134 -17.09 -13.60 10.04
CA LEU A 134 -16.55 -14.62 10.95
C LEU A 134 -16.25 -15.94 10.22
N GLY A 135 -17.10 -16.34 9.27
CA GLY A 135 -16.85 -17.53 8.44
C GLY A 135 -15.60 -17.38 7.58
N VAL A 136 -15.42 -16.21 6.94
CA VAL A 136 -14.23 -15.90 6.15
C VAL A 136 -12.98 -15.85 7.04
N ALA A 137 -13.05 -15.19 8.20
CA ALA A 137 -11.96 -15.16 9.18
C ALA A 137 -11.56 -16.56 9.65
N TRP A 138 -12.55 -17.42 9.94
CA TRP A 138 -12.32 -18.80 10.36
C TRP A 138 -11.64 -19.62 9.26
N LEU A 139 -12.09 -19.50 8.01
CA LEU A 139 -11.47 -20.18 6.87
C LEU A 139 -10.01 -19.74 6.66
N LEU A 140 -9.74 -18.44 6.76
CA LEU A 140 -8.38 -17.87 6.64
C LEU A 140 -7.48 -18.30 7.79
N ALA A 141 -8.01 -18.42 9.01
CA ALA A 141 -7.26 -18.84 10.19
C ALA A 141 -6.85 -20.32 10.16
N HIS A 142 -7.58 -21.17 9.43
CA HIS A 142 -7.27 -22.60 9.26
C HIS A 142 -6.40 -22.88 8.02
N GLY A 143 -6.11 -21.87 7.20
CA GLY A 143 -5.18 -21.97 6.08
C GLY A 143 -3.71 -21.81 6.51
N GLU A 144 -2.79 -21.90 5.55
CA GLU A 144 -1.37 -21.70 5.84
C GLU A 144 -1.09 -20.28 6.35
N SER A 145 -0.28 -20.18 7.40
CA SER A 145 0.13 -18.91 8.00
C SER A 145 1.19 -18.22 7.14
N THR A 146 0.75 -17.48 6.13
CA THR A 146 1.58 -16.65 5.25
C THR A 146 1.39 -15.16 5.62
N LEU A 147 2.29 -14.30 5.14
CA LEU A 147 2.10 -12.84 5.26
C LEU A 147 0.79 -12.39 4.61
N ASN A 148 0.40 -13.05 3.51
CA ASN A 148 -0.85 -12.76 2.81
C ASN A 148 -2.08 -13.14 3.64
N THR A 149 -2.06 -14.28 4.34
CA THR A 149 -3.19 -14.64 5.23
C THR A 149 -3.26 -13.74 6.45
N ARG A 150 -2.13 -13.26 6.98
CA ARG A 150 -2.13 -12.20 8.02
C ARG A 150 -2.73 -10.88 7.51
N ALA A 151 -2.36 -10.44 6.32
CA ALA A 151 -2.90 -9.22 5.72
C ALA A 151 -4.41 -9.35 5.47
N ALA A 152 -4.86 -10.49 4.94
CA ALA A 152 -6.28 -10.79 4.75
C ALA A 152 -7.04 -10.82 6.09
N LEU A 153 -6.45 -11.40 7.15
CA LEU A 153 -7.08 -11.43 8.48
C LEU A 153 -7.22 -10.02 9.09
N LEU A 154 -6.21 -9.15 8.93
CA LEU A 154 -6.29 -7.75 9.36
C LEU A 154 -7.37 -6.98 8.63
N HIS A 155 -7.60 -7.29 7.34
CA HIS A 155 -8.68 -6.70 6.57
C HIS A 155 -10.05 -7.15 7.10
N VAL A 156 -10.25 -8.46 7.28
CA VAL A 156 -11.51 -9.00 7.83
C VAL A 156 -11.79 -8.49 9.24
N LEU A 157 -10.75 -8.24 10.06
CA LEU A 157 -10.91 -7.59 11.37
C LEU A 157 -11.48 -6.17 11.25
N GLY A 158 -11.15 -5.44 10.18
CA GLY A 158 -11.76 -4.14 9.85
C GLY A 158 -13.25 -4.27 9.57
N ASP A 159 -13.63 -5.21 8.71
CA ASP A 159 -15.04 -5.47 8.36
C ASP A 159 -15.86 -5.91 9.57
N LEU A 160 -15.26 -6.76 10.44
CA LEU A 160 -15.88 -7.18 11.70
C LEU A 160 -16.18 -5.98 12.61
N LEU A 161 -15.29 -4.99 12.68
CA LEU A 161 -15.54 -3.77 13.46
C LEU A 161 -16.72 -2.97 12.89
N GLY A 162 -16.82 -2.88 11.56
CA GLY A 162 -17.96 -2.27 10.85
C GLY A 162 -19.28 -2.98 11.18
N SER A 163 -19.33 -4.31 11.01
CA SER A 163 -20.51 -5.12 11.32
C SER A 163 -20.89 -5.07 12.81
N VAL A 164 -19.91 -5.04 13.73
CA VAL A 164 -20.17 -4.89 15.17
C VAL A 164 -20.77 -3.51 15.49
N ALA A 165 -20.26 -2.45 14.88
CA ALA A 165 -20.81 -1.11 15.04
C ALA A 165 -22.24 -1.01 14.48
N ALA A 166 -22.51 -1.59 13.30
CA ALA A 166 -23.86 -1.65 12.74
C ALA A 166 -24.82 -2.47 13.62
N LEU A 167 -24.36 -3.61 14.15
CA LEU A 167 -25.13 -4.43 15.08
C LEU A 167 -25.46 -3.69 16.37
N ALA A 168 -24.46 -3.01 16.95
CA ALA A 168 -24.66 -2.19 18.15
C ALA A 168 -25.69 -1.07 17.90
N SER A 169 -25.61 -0.41 16.74
CA SER A 169 -26.61 0.60 16.31
C SER A 169 -28.01 -0.01 16.28
N GLY A 170 -28.19 -1.13 15.56
CA GLY A 170 -29.47 -1.80 15.41
C GLY A 170 -30.09 -2.22 16.75
N LEU A 171 -29.29 -2.83 17.64
CA LEU A 171 -29.75 -3.28 18.96
C LEU A 171 -30.16 -2.11 19.85
N VAL A 172 -29.33 -1.06 19.91
CA VAL A 172 -29.65 0.13 20.72
C VAL A 172 -30.95 0.77 20.24
N ILE A 173 -31.12 0.93 18.92
CA ILE A 173 -32.33 1.51 18.34
C ILE A 173 -33.54 0.60 18.61
N GLN A 174 -33.40 -0.70 18.46
CA GLN A 174 -34.50 -1.65 18.65
C GLN A 174 -35.02 -1.67 20.10
N PHE A 175 -34.13 -1.59 21.09
CA PHE A 175 -34.51 -1.69 22.51
C PHE A 175 -34.80 -0.34 23.18
N THR A 176 -34.19 0.75 22.69
CA THR A 176 -34.29 2.07 23.34
C THR A 176 -35.02 3.12 22.49
N GLY A 177 -35.15 2.88 21.18
CA GLY A 177 -35.63 3.90 20.23
C GLY A 177 -34.65 5.04 19.98
N TRP A 178 -33.43 4.98 20.53
CA TRP A 178 -32.44 6.06 20.41
C TRP A 178 -31.76 6.06 19.03
N THR A 179 -32.41 6.68 18.04
CA THR A 179 -31.93 6.79 16.66
C THR A 179 -30.59 7.51 16.47
N PRO A 180 -30.11 8.43 17.35
CA PRO A 180 -28.77 9.00 17.24
C PRO A 180 -27.62 7.98 17.38
N ALA A 181 -27.88 6.76 17.86
CA ALA A 181 -26.88 5.69 17.88
C ALA A 181 -26.28 5.43 16.50
N ASP A 182 -27.12 5.43 15.46
CA ASP A 182 -26.74 5.12 14.08
C ASP A 182 -25.72 6.13 13.52
N PRO A 183 -26.02 7.44 13.43
CA PRO A 183 -25.06 8.41 12.90
C PRO A 183 -23.78 8.52 13.75
N LEU A 184 -23.84 8.32 15.08
CA LEU A 184 -22.63 8.30 15.92
C LEU A 184 -21.71 7.13 15.57
N LEU A 185 -22.27 5.93 15.42
CA LEU A 185 -21.52 4.74 15.05
C LEU A 185 -21.04 4.82 13.59
N SER A 186 -21.83 5.41 12.68
CA SER A 186 -21.37 5.70 11.32
C SER A 186 -20.17 6.64 11.29
N LEU A 187 -20.15 7.70 12.12
CA LEU A 187 -19.00 8.60 12.23
C LEU A 187 -17.77 7.88 12.79
N ALA A 188 -17.95 6.96 13.73
CA ALA A 188 -16.86 6.14 14.25
C ALA A 188 -16.25 5.22 13.17
N ILE A 189 -17.10 4.55 12.38
CA ILE A 189 -16.66 3.75 11.22
C ILE A 189 -15.95 4.66 10.20
N CYS A 190 -16.53 5.81 9.86
CA CYS A 190 -15.91 6.79 8.95
C CYS A 190 -14.53 7.22 9.42
N ALA A 191 -14.33 7.45 10.72
CA ALA A 191 -13.02 7.83 11.26
C ALA A 191 -11.98 6.72 11.12
N LEU A 192 -12.37 5.46 11.36
CA LEU A 192 -11.49 4.30 11.19
C LEU A 192 -11.04 4.15 9.74
N ILE A 193 -11.99 4.22 8.81
CA ILE A 193 -11.73 4.13 7.38
C ILE A 193 -10.95 5.36 6.87
N LEU A 194 -11.22 6.54 7.39
CA LEU A 194 -10.47 7.75 7.02
C LEU A 194 -8.99 7.60 7.37
N TYR A 195 -8.68 7.05 8.54
CA TYR A 195 -7.30 6.80 8.95
C TYR A 195 -6.57 5.85 7.97
N SER A 196 -7.19 4.74 7.61
CA SER A 196 -6.59 3.78 6.66
C SER A 196 -6.45 4.38 5.25
N THR A 197 -7.46 5.12 4.80
CA THR A 197 -7.48 5.80 3.49
C THR A 197 -6.38 6.86 3.39
N LEU A 198 -6.21 7.69 4.42
CA LEU A 198 -5.16 8.72 4.44
C LEU A 198 -3.75 8.13 4.49
N ARG A 199 -3.58 6.98 5.17
CA ARG A 199 -2.32 6.25 5.15
C ARG A 199 -2.00 5.76 3.74
N LEU A 200 -2.95 5.09 3.08
CA LEU A 200 -2.78 4.61 1.69
C LEU A 200 -2.52 5.76 0.71
N ALA A 201 -3.26 6.86 0.83
CA ALA A 201 -3.07 8.05 -0.01
C ALA A 201 -1.66 8.63 0.15
N ARG A 202 -1.17 8.73 1.39
CA ARG A 202 0.19 9.21 1.68
C ARG A 202 1.24 8.31 1.06
N GLU A 203 1.06 7.00 1.13
CA GLU A 203 1.98 6.02 0.52
C GLU A 203 2.02 6.15 -1.00
N ALA A 204 0.85 6.27 -1.63
CA ALA A 204 0.76 6.46 -3.07
C ALA A 204 1.38 7.79 -3.52
N VAL A 205 1.13 8.89 -2.80
CA VAL A 205 1.75 10.20 -3.06
C VAL A 205 3.27 10.13 -2.88
N HIS A 206 3.75 9.49 -1.81
CA HIS A 206 5.19 9.30 -1.57
C HIS A 206 5.86 8.55 -2.72
N ALA A 207 5.23 7.50 -3.24
CA ALA A 207 5.73 6.77 -4.40
C ALA A 207 5.69 7.59 -5.70
N LEU A 208 4.67 8.44 -5.90
CA LEU A 208 4.62 9.36 -7.05
C LEU A 208 5.69 10.45 -6.98
N LEU A 209 6.07 10.88 -5.77
CA LEU A 209 7.13 11.86 -5.54
C LEU A 209 8.54 11.25 -5.53
N GLU A 210 8.69 10.03 -6.05
CA GLU A 210 9.96 9.30 -6.09
C GLU A 210 10.59 9.08 -4.72
N GLY A 211 9.74 8.92 -3.71
CA GLY A 211 10.17 8.63 -2.35
C GLY A 211 10.83 7.26 -2.21
N VAL A 212 11.75 7.18 -1.25
CA VAL A 212 12.44 5.93 -0.89
C VAL A 212 11.41 4.88 -0.46
N PRO A 213 11.44 3.64 -1.01
CA PRO A 213 10.50 2.58 -0.66
C PRO A 213 10.47 2.30 0.85
N GLN A 214 9.31 1.89 1.37
CA GLN A 214 9.18 1.52 2.78
C GLN A 214 10.11 0.34 3.12
N GLY A 215 10.74 0.39 4.30
CA GLY A 215 11.67 -0.64 4.76
C GLY A 215 13.11 -0.48 4.27
N LEU A 216 13.38 0.47 3.35
CA LEU A 216 14.73 0.83 2.94
C LEU A 216 15.14 2.18 3.54
N THR A 217 16.44 2.31 3.85
CA THR A 217 17.02 3.61 4.20
C THR A 217 18.22 3.89 3.31
N LEU A 218 18.33 5.14 2.83
CA LEU A 218 19.49 5.58 2.03
C LEU A 218 20.81 5.34 2.77
N GLN A 219 20.81 5.53 4.08
CA GLN A 219 22.00 5.39 4.91
C GLN A 219 22.48 3.93 4.99
N GLU A 220 21.57 2.99 5.17
CA GLU A 220 21.90 1.56 5.24
C GLU A 220 22.41 1.04 3.89
N VAL A 221 21.69 1.35 2.81
CA VAL A 221 22.10 0.97 1.45
C VAL A 221 23.45 1.59 1.10
N GLY A 222 23.61 2.90 1.33
CA GLY A 222 24.86 3.61 1.06
C GLY A 222 26.04 3.07 1.87
N ARG A 223 25.84 2.78 3.16
CA ARG A 223 26.87 2.17 4.02
C ARG A 223 27.26 0.78 3.54
N ARG A 224 26.27 -0.03 3.10
CA ARG A 224 26.53 -1.38 2.60
C ARG A 224 27.29 -1.34 1.27
N MET A 225 26.92 -0.44 0.36
CA MET A 225 27.63 -0.20 -0.91
C MET A 225 29.08 0.25 -0.66
N ALA A 226 29.30 1.20 0.26
CA ALA A 226 30.64 1.67 0.63
C ALA A 226 31.50 0.59 1.32
N GLY A 227 30.89 -0.49 1.81
CA GLY A 227 31.61 -1.64 2.38
C GLY A 227 32.11 -2.65 1.34
N VAL A 228 31.78 -2.49 0.05
CA VAL A 228 32.27 -3.36 -1.02
C VAL A 228 33.73 -3.02 -1.33
N ALA A 229 34.57 -4.05 -1.44
CA ALA A 229 35.99 -3.88 -1.72
C ALA A 229 36.21 -3.10 -3.03
N GLY A 230 37.06 -2.06 -2.96
CA GLY A 230 37.35 -1.18 -4.11
C GLY A 230 36.47 0.08 -4.20
N VAL A 231 35.42 0.18 -3.38
CA VAL A 231 34.59 1.40 -3.24
C VAL A 231 35.17 2.28 -2.13
N GLU A 232 35.45 3.55 -2.44
CA GLU A 232 35.90 4.55 -1.46
C GLU A 232 34.73 5.30 -0.82
N SER A 233 33.76 5.71 -1.65
CA SER A 233 32.57 6.42 -1.19
C SER A 233 31.44 6.31 -2.20
N VAL A 234 30.22 6.53 -1.74
CA VAL A 234 29.02 6.62 -2.56
C VAL A 234 28.34 7.95 -2.28
N HIS A 235 27.99 8.68 -3.34
CA HIS A 235 27.26 9.94 -3.26
C HIS A 235 26.21 10.02 -4.37
N ASP A 236 25.38 11.06 -4.32
CA ASP A 236 24.23 11.23 -5.21
C ASP A 236 23.36 9.97 -5.29
N LEU A 237 23.16 9.31 -4.13
CA LEU A 237 22.39 8.09 -4.01
C LEU A 237 20.90 8.42 -4.00
N HIS A 238 20.21 7.99 -5.04
CA HIS A 238 18.76 8.12 -5.21
C HIS A 238 18.14 6.73 -5.28
N ILE A 239 17.07 6.51 -4.51
CA ILE A 239 16.31 5.26 -4.52
C ILE A 239 14.84 5.64 -4.60
N TRP A 240 14.12 5.07 -5.56
CA TRP A 240 12.70 5.35 -5.76
C TRP A 240 11.92 4.07 -6.08
N SER A 241 10.60 4.17 -5.93
CA SER A 241 9.67 3.07 -6.22
C SER A 241 9.14 3.16 -7.65
N LEU A 242 9.19 2.06 -8.41
CA LEU A 242 8.53 1.93 -9.72
C LEU A 242 7.14 1.29 -9.60
N SER A 243 6.97 0.39 -8.63
CA SER A 243 5.71 -0.25 -8.23
C SER A 243 5.82 -0.71 -6.77
N SER A 244 4.79 -1.37 -6.23
CA SER A 244 4.80 -1.89 -4.85
C SER A 244 5.91 -2.92 -4.57
N GLN A 245 6.45 -3.56 -5.60
CA GLN A 245 7.45 -4.64 -5.48
C GLN A 245 8.76 -4.36 -6.21
N ARG A 246 8.89 -3.21 -6.89
CA ARG A 246 10.08 -2.89 -7.69
C ARG A 246 10.61 -1.52 -7.31
N ALA A 247 11.84 -1.53 -6.79
CA ALA A 247 12.63 -0.34 -6.56
C ALA A 247 13.65 -0.14 -7.70
N ALA A 248 14.03 1.11 -7.91
CA ALA A 248 15.15 1.48 -8.76
C ALA A 248 16.13 2.39 -8.00
N LEU A 249 17.39 2.35 -8.42
CA LEU A 249 18.48 3.08 -7.77
C LEU A 249 19.38 3.75 -8.79
N SER A 250 19.83 4.96 -8.48
CA SER A 250 20.91 5.65 -9.19
C SER A 250 21.93 6.15 -8.17
N ALA A 251 23.22 5.96 -8.44
CA ALA A 251 24.25 6.46 -7.54
C ALA A 251 25.58 6.69 -8.27
N HIS A 252 26.39 7.58 -7.70
CA HIS A 252 27.78 7.77 -8.08
C HIS A 252 28.68 7.00 -7.11
N VAL A 253 29.60 6.21 -7.64
CA VAL A 253 30.46 5.31 -6.86
C VAL A 253 31.90 5.69 -7.12
N VAL A 254 32.57 6.21 -6.08
CA VAL A 254 33.99 6.56 -6.15
C VAL A 254 34.81 5.29 -5.96
N VAL A 255 35.68 5.00 -6.93
CA VAL A 255 36.55 3.82 -6.93
C VAL A 255 38.02 4.23 -7.07
N ARG A 256 38.93 3.47 -6.44
CA ARG A 256 40.38 3.74 -6.54
C ARG A 256 40.94 3.50 -7.93
N ASP A 257 40.45 2.45 -8.56
CA ASP A 257 40.91 1.97 -9.85
C ASP A 257 39.71 1.71 -10.76
N LEU A 258 39.64 2.45 -11.87
CA LEU A 258 38.57 2.30 -12.85
C LEU A 258 38.68 0.99 -13.64
N ASP A 259 39.87 0.39 -13.72
CA ASP A 259 40.07 -0.89 -14.42
C ASP A 259 39.40 -2.04 -13.65
N ALA A 260 39.26 -1.91 -12.32
CA ALA A 260 38.55 -2.85 -11.46
C ALA A 260 37.02 -2.68 -11.49
N TRP A 261 36.49 -1.63 -12.15
CA TRP A 261 35.07 -1.29 -12.13
C TRP A 261 34.12 -2.43 -12.53
N PRO A 262 34.38 -3.24 -13.59
CA PRO A 262 33.46 -4.29 -13.98
C PRO A 262 33.15 -5.30 -12.86
N GLY A 263 34.17 -5.69 -12.08
CA GLY A 263 33.99 -6.62 -10.96
C GLY A 263 33.30 -5.96 -9.76
N ILE A 264 33.60 -4.69 -9.49
CA ILE A 264 32.94 -3.91 -8.43
C ILE A 264 31.44 -3.72 -8.75
N LEU A 265 31.13 -3.39 -10.00
CA LEU A 265 29.77 -3.22 -10.49
C LEU A 265 28.96 -4.51 -10.32
N GLU A 266 29.51 -5.66 -10.72
CA GLU A 266 28.83 -6.95 -10.56
C GLU A 266 28.55 -7.28 -9.08
N ALA A 267 29.52 -7.04 -8.20
CA ALA A 267 29.36 -7.24 -6.76
C ALA A 267 28.29 -6.31 -6.15
N LEU A 268 28.26 -5.03 -6.55
CA LEU A 268 27.27 -4.07 -6.11
C LEU A 268 25.86 -4.44 -6.62
N LEU A 269 25.72 -4.79 -7.90
CA LEU A 269 24.43 -5.18 -8.47
C LEU A 269 23.88 -6.46 -7.85
N ALA A 270 24.74 -7.45 -7.58
CA ALA A 270 24.33 -8.67 -6.89
C ALA A 270 23.86 -8.36 -5.46
N MET A 271 24.64 -7.59 -4.70
CA MET A 271 24.28 -7.19 -3.34
C MET A 271 22.98 -6.39 -3.30
N LEU A 272 22.80 -5.39 -4.18
CA LEU A 272 21.59 -4.57 -4.24
C LEU A 272 20.34 -5.41 -4.56
N ARG A 273 20.47 -6.41 -5.45
CA ARG A 273 19.38 -7.31 -5.80
C ARG A 273 19.07 -8.29 -4.67
N ASP A 274 20.10 -8.92 -4.10
CA ASP A 274 19.94 -10.08 -3.22
C ASP A 274 19.68 -9.67 -1.76
N GLU A 275 20.28 -8.57 -1.27
CA GLU A 275 20.10 -8.06 0.10
C GLU A 275 18.96 -7.04 0.19
N PHE A 276 18.78 -6.17 -0.82
CA PHE A 276 17.82 -5.05 -0.76
C PHE A 276 16.64 -5.16 -1.73
N GLY A 277 16.60 -6.19 -2.60
CA GLY A 277 15.51 -6.35 -3.55
C GLY A 277 15.44 -5.24 -4.61
N ILE A 278 16.58 -4.64 -4.97
CA ILE A 278 16.67 -3.58 -5.99
C ILE A 278 17.20 -4.18 -7.30
N PRO A 279 16.34 -4.63 -8.23
CA PRO A 279 16.76 -5.31 -9.45
C PRO A 279 17.25 -4.35 -10.55
N HIS A 280 16.93 -3.05 -10.46
CA HIS A 280 17.28 -2.06 -11.46
C HIS A 280 18.11 -0.94 -10.84
N ALA A 281 19.43 -0.97 -11.07
CA ALA A 281 20.35 0.03 -10.56
C ALA A 281 21.25 0.56 -11.68
N THR A 282 21.41 1.88 -11.73
CA THR A 282 22.39 2.55 -12.58
C THR A 282 23.48 3.13 -11.69
N LEU A 283 24.70 2.63 -11.84
CA LEU A 283 25.84 3.09 -11.03
C LEU A 283 26.86 3.74 -11.95
N GLN A 284 27.20 5.00 -11.64
CA GLN A 284 28.22 5.75 -12.36
C GLN A 284 29.55 5.65 -11.62
N PRO A 285 30.61 5.09 -12.22
CA PRO A 285 31.93 5.09 -11.60
C PRO A 285 32.56 6.48 -11.65
N GLU A 286 33.18 6.89 -10.56
CA GLU A 286 34.02 8.09 -10.49
C GLU A 286 35.42 7.74 -9.98
N PRO A 287 36.48 8.30 -10.56
CA PRO A 287 37.83 8.06 -10.07
C PRO A 287 38.03 8.76 -8.73
N PHE A 288 38.66 8.07 -7.79
CA PHE A 288 39.12 8.69 -6.55
C PHE A 288 40.12 9.81 -6.87
N ARG A 289 39.76 11.05 -6.50
CA ARG A 289 40.67 12.19 -6.55
C ARG A 289 41.14 12.49 -5.13
N PRO A 290 42.37 12.13 -4.74
CA PRO A 290 42.90 12.57 -3.46
C PRO A 290 42.88 14.10 -3.43
N ALA A 291 42.48 14.69 -2.30
CA ALA A 291 42.63 16.12 -2.10
C ALA A 291 44.11 16.47 -2.30
N LEU A 292 44.43 17.16 -3.40
CA LEU A 292 45.76 17.71 -3.60
C LEU A 292 46.00 18.66 -2.43
N TYR A 293 46.95 18.33 -1.56
CA TYR A 293 47.37 19.22 -0.49
C TYR A 293 47.64 20.61 -1.07
N ALA A 294 46.83 21.60 -0.68
CA ALA A 294 47.20 22.98 -0.88
C ALA A 294 48.43 23.22 -0.01
N ILE A 295 49.59 23.43 -0.65
CA ILE A 295 50.77 23.92 0.06
C ILE A 295 50.36 25.30 0.59
N VAL A 296 50.03 25.38 1.89
CA VAL A 296 49.86 26.66 2.56
C VAL A 296 51.23 27.31 2.56
N GLU A 297 51.39 28.40 1.80
CA GLU A 297 52.63 29.18 1.86
C GLU A 297 52.92 29.52 3.33
N PRO A 298 54.17 29.32 3.81
CA PRO A 298 54.52 29.68 5.18
C PRO A 298 54.25 31.17 5.37
N ALA A 299 53.51 31.50 6.44
CA ALA A 299 53.16 32.87 6.76
C ALA A 299 54.42 33.74 6.75
N LYS A 300 54.37 34.83 5.97
CA LYS A 300 55.44 35.82 5.86
C LYS A 300 55.91 36.20 7.27
N PRO A 301 57.22 36.14 7.58
CA PRO A 301 57.70 36.47 8.92
C PRO A 301 57.22 37.88 9.25
N ARG A 302 56.51 38.01 10.38
CA ARG A 302 56.08 39.31 10.90
C ARG A 302 57.33 40.16 11.10
N SER A 303 57.50 41.16 10.23
CA SER A 303 58.35 42.30 10.56
C SER A 303 57.74 42.95 11.79
N ASN A 304 58.49 42.97 12.89
CA ASN A 304 58.13 43.65 14.12
C ASN A 304 59.38 44.37 14.65
N PRO A 305 59.26 45.54 15.29
CA PRO A 305 58.26 46.60 15.16
C PRO A 305 58.72 47.76 14.26
#